data_AF-A0A1B6GAW6-F1
#
_entry.id   AF-A0A1B6GAW6-F1
#
_cell.length_a   1.000
_cell.length_b   1.000
_cell.length_c   1.000
_cell.angle_alpha   90.00
_cell.angle_beta   90.00
_cell.angle_gamma   90.00
#
_symmetry.space_group_name_H-M   'P 1'
#
loop_
_entity.id
_entity.type
_entity.pdbx_description
1 polymer ?
#
loop_
_entity_poly.entity_id
_entity_poly.type
_entity_poly.pdbx_seq_one_letter_code
_entity_poly.pdbx_strand_id
1 'polypeptide(L)'
;GKGHRPRWIALGVYTVVAFCLMNALPHFLYGPGVDALSLTVEYGGHFDGNVTASLIEKQNRKILCQTAGSAGCEPADANMAPQIILFCAQLISGVGGSLYYTLGVSYMDDNIKKSKTPALVSFSYFLRMLGPAIGYALASFCLKLYISPSLTPTIGMGDPRW
;
A
#
# COMPACT_ATOMS: atom_id res chain seq x y z
N GLY A 1 2.40 37.62 10.76
CA GLY A 1 2.59 36.27 10.20
C GLY A 1 1.38 35.34 10.35
N LYS A 2 0.15 35.79 10.02
CA LYS A 2 -1.06 34.92 10.07
C LYS A 2 -1.48 34.36 8.69
N GLY A 3 -0.99 34.93 7.59
CA GLY A 3 -1.46 34.59 6.23
C GLY A 3 -0.89 33.30 5.61
N HIS A 4 0.26 32.80 6.07
CA HIS A 4 0.90 31.63 5.45
C HIS A 4 0.48 30.30 6.08
N ARG A 5 -0.08 30.28 7.29
CA ARG A 5 -0.46 29.02 7.97
C ARG A 5 -1.43 28.16 7.15
N PRO A 6 -2.50 28.72 6.52
CA PRO A 6 -3.36 27.93 5.64
C PRO A 6 -2.63 27.34 4.43
N ARG A 7 -1.62 28.04 3.88
CA ARG A 7 -0.83 27.54 2.74
C ARG A 7 0.01 26.32 3.11
N TRP A 8 0.60 26.31 4.30
CA TRP A 8 1.36 25.16 4.80
C TRP A 8 0.47 23.96 5.12
N ILE A 9 -0.76 24.20 5.60
CA ILE A 9 -1.77 23.15 5.77
C ILE A 9 -2.14 22.55 4.42
N ALA A 10 -2.37 23.40 3.41
CA ALA A 10 -2.66 22.95 2.04
C ALA A 10 -1.49 22.14 1.45
N LEU A 11 -0.24 22.55 1.69
CA LEU A 11 0.94 21.77 1.31
C LEU A 11 0.92 20.38 1.93
N GLY A 12 0.58 20.27 3.23
CA GLY A 12 0.40 18.99 3.90
C GLY A 12 -0.66 18.10 3.24
N VAL A 13 -1.79 18.67 2.80
CA VAL A 13 -2.81 17.92 2.06
C VAL A 13 -2.28 17.43 0.71
N TYR A 14 -1.58 18.27 -0.05
CA TYR A 14 -0.98 17.87 -1.33
C TYR A 14 0.05 16.74 -1.17
N THR A 15 0.84 16.75 -0.10
CA THR A 15 1.78 15.66 0.18
C THR A 15 1.08 14.32 0.45
N VAL A 16 -0.12 14.32 1.03
CA VAL A 16 -0.93 13.08 1.19
C VAL A 16 -1.39 12.56 -0.17
N VAL A 17 -1.81 13.44 -1.08
CA VAL A 17 -2.17 13.04 -2.45
C VAL A 17 -0.97 12.43 -3.18
N ALA A 18 0.19 13.08 -3.10
CA ALA A 18 1.42 12.57 -3.68
C ALA A 18 1.81 11.20 -3.10
N PHE A 19 1.70 11.03 -1.77
CA PHE A 19 1.93 9.74 -1.11
C PHE A 19 1.04 8.63 -1.67
N CYS A 20 -0.27 8.87 -1.81
CA CYS A 20 -1.19 7.87 -2.38
C CYS A 20 -0.81 7.48 -3.80
N LEU A 21 -0.47 8.46 -4.65
CA LEU A 21 -0.05 8.22 -6.03
C LEU A 21 1.25 7.40 -6.10
N MET A 22 2.22 7.69 -5.23
CA MET A 22 3.48 6.95 -5.17
C MET A 22 3.31 5.51 -4.67
N ASN A 23 2.33 5.23 -3.82
CA ASN A 23 2.03 3.84 -3.42
C ASN A 23 1.33 3.07 -4.55
N ALA A 24 0.55 3.74 -5.39
CA ALA A 24 -0.06 3.10 -6.56
C ALA A 24 0.93 2.91 -7.72
N LEU A 25 1.94 3.76 -7.81
CA LEU A 25 2.90 3.82 -8.91
C LEU A 25 3.61 2.49 -9.22
N PRO A 26 4.09 1.69 -8.25
CA PRO A 26 4.73 0.40 -8.54
C PRO A 26 3.82 -0.53 -9.34
N HIS A 27 2.53 -0.57 -9.03
CA HIS A 27 1.59 -1.41 -9.78
C HIS A 27 1.39 -0.90 -11.21
N PHE A 28 1.41 0.41 -11.44
CA PHE A 28 1.32 0.98 -12.80
C PHE A 28 2.59 0.76 -13.63
N LEU A 29 3.76 0.76 -13.01
CA LEU A 29 5.04 0.59 -13.71
C LEU A 29 5.40 -0.88 -13.96
N TYR A 30 5.17 -1.75 -12.97
CA TYR A 30 5.58 -3.16 -13.02
C TYR A 30 4.42 -4.12 -13.29
N GLY A 31 3.18 -3.68 -13.11
CA GLY A 31 2.00 -4.51 -13.30
C GLY A 31 1.82 -5.59 -12.23
N PRO A 32 0.98 -6.61 -12.51
CA PRO A 32 0.72 -7.72 -11.59
C PRO A 32 1.90 -8.70 -11.46
N GLY A 33 2.90 -8.60 -12.34
CA GLY A 33 4.04 -9.53 -12.41
C GLY A 33 3.76 -10.80 -13.20
N VAL A 34 4.84 -11.44 -13.67
CA VAL A 34 4.77 -12.67 -14.49
C VAL A 34 4.21 -13.87 -13.72
N ASP A 35 4.50 -13.94 -12.43
CA ASP A 35 4.06 -15.05 -11.57
C ASP A 35 2.54 -15.03 -11.40
N ALA A 36 1.95 -13.87 -11.14
CA ALA A 36 0.50 -13.71 -11.08
C ALA A 36 -0.14 -13.98 -12.45
N LEU A 37 0.46 -13.47 -13.53
CA LEU A 37 -0.06 -13.66 -14.87
C LEU A 37 -0.13 -15.14 -15.28
N SER A 38 0.88 -15.94 -14.91
CA SER A 38 0.92 -17.37 -15.17
C SER A 38 -0.19 -18.20 -14.49
N LEU A 39 -0.89 -17.61 -13.52
CA LEU A 39 -2.01 -18.23 -12.82
C LEU A 39 -3.37 -17.92 -13.46
N THR A 40 -3.40 -17.29 -14.64
CA THR A 40 -4.63 -16.94 -15.36
C THR A 40 -4.80 -17.80 -16.62
N VAL A 41 -6.05 -18.12 -16.98
CA VAL A 41 -6.35 -19.01 -18.12
C VAL A 41 -5.83 -18.43 -19.43
N GLU A 42 -5.93 -17.11 -19.59
CA GLU A 42 -5.51 -16.40 -20.80
C GLU A 42 -4.01 -16.52 -21.08
N TYR A 43 -3.21 -16.76 -20.04
CA TYR A 43 -1.76 -16.94 -20.12
C TYR A 43 -1.33 -18.40 -19.91
N GLY A 44 -2.25 -19.35 -20.08
CA GLY A 44 -1.98 -20.78 -20.03
C GLY A 44 -1.91 -21.36 -18.62
N GLY A 45 -2.45 -20.65 -17.62
CA GLY A 45 -2.60 -21.17 -16.27
C GLY A 45 -3.42 -22.46 -16.28
N HIS A 46 -2.89 -23.51 -15.67
CA HIS A 46 -3.58 -24.79 -15.50
C HIS A 46 -3.57 -25.16 -14.02
N PHE A 47 -4.75 -25.35 -13.44
CA PHE A 47 -4.86 -25.80 -12.05
C PHE A 47 -4.62 -27.31 -11.97
N ASP A 48 -3.45 -27.70 -11.47
CA ASP A 48 -3.13 -29.09 -11.14
C ASP A 48 -2.72 -29.19 -9.66
N GLY A 49 -3.48 -29.96 -8.89
CA GLY A 49 -3.31 -30.09 -7.44
C GLY A 49 -1.96 -30.68 -7.04
N ASN A 50 -1.39 -31.57 -7.87
CA ASN A 50 -0.06 -32.15 -7.61
C ASN A 50 1.07 -31.16 -7.93
N VAL A 51 0.89 -30.32 -8.94
CA VAL A 51 1.88 -29.29 -9.33
C VAL A 51 1.91 -28.15 -8.31
N THR A 52 0.75 -27.81 -7.71
CA THR A 52 0.63 -26.76 -6.70
C THR A 52 1.52 -27.01 -5.48
N ALA A 53 1.58 -28.25 -4.97
CA ALA A 53 2.48 -28.61 -3.88
C ALA A 53 3.97 -28.38 -4.23
N SER A 54 4.37 -28.74 -5.46
CA SER A 54 5.75 -28.55 -5.93
C SER A 54 6.12 -27.08 -6.15
N LEU A 55 5.16 -26.23 -6.53
CA LEU A 55 5.34 -24.79 -6.69
C LEU A 55 5.44 -24.08 -5.34
N ILE A 56 4.60 -24.46 -4.37
CA ILE A 56 4.69 -23.97 -2.99
C ILE A 56 6.04 -24.36 -2.38
N GLU A 57 6.51 -25.59 -2.61
CA GLU A 57 7.84 -26.03 -2.15
C GLU A 57 8.97 -25.22 -2.81
N LYS A 58 8.89 -24.96 -4.13
CA LYS A 58 9.84 -24.08 -4.83
C LYS A 58 9.84 -22.65 -4.29
N GLN A 59 8.67 -22.10 -3.98
CA GLN A 59 8.53 -20.76 -3.41
C GLN A 59 9.11 -20.70 -2.00
N ASN A 60 8.84 -21.69 -1.15
CA ASN A 60 9.47 -21.82 0.17
C ASN A 60 11.00 -21.92 0.06
N ARG A 61 11.52 -22.70 -0.90
CA ARG A 61 12.98 -22.78 -1.14
C ARG A 61 13.59 -21.45 -1.59
N LYS A 62 12.89 -20.63 -2.38
CA LYS A 62 13.34 -19.27 -2.76
C LYS A 62 13.37 -18.31 -1.56
N ILE A 63 12.39 -18.41 -0.65
CA ILE A 63 12.32 -17.58 0.56
C ILE A 63 13.43 -17.97 1.56
N LEU A 64 13.79 -19.26 1.60
CA LEU A 64 14.79 -19.86 2.48
C LEU A 64 16.22 -19.87 1.90
N CYS A 65 16.63 -18.86 1.13
CA CYS A 65 18.03 -18.71 0.66
C CYS A 65 19.02 -18.49 1.83
N GLN A 66 19.17 -19.51 2.67
CA GLN A 66 19.93 -19.53 3.92
C GLN A 66 21.02 -20.60 3.92
N THR A 67 21.39 -21.14 2.76
CA THR A 67 22.52 -22.07 2.69
C THR A 67 23.32 -21.85 1.42
N ALA A 68 24.52 -21.31 1.62
CA ALA A 68 25.59 -21.29 0.64
C ALA A 68 25.85 -22.73 0.16
N GLY A 69 25.55 -23.03 -1.11
CA GLY A 69 26.07 -24.25 -1.73
C GLY A 69 25.19 -25.00 -2.73
N SER A 70 23.93 -24.61 -3.01
CA SER A 70 23.17 -25.25 -4.09
C SER A 70 23.19 -24.39 -5.36
N ALA A 71 23.68 -24.99 -6.45
CA ALA A 71 23.93 -24.40 -7.77
C ALA A 71 22.64 -24.02 -8.54
N GLY A 72 21.79 -23.19 -7.94
CA GLY A 72 20.52 -22.77 -8.55
C GLY A 72 19.92 -21.49 -7.97
N CYS A 73 20.65 -20.74 -7.15
CA CYS A 73 20.29 -19.35 -6.87
C CYS A 73 20.93 -18.48 -7.94
N GLU A 74 20.28 -18.37 -9.11
CA GLU A 74 20.58 -17.23 -9.99
C GLU A 74 20.38 -15.95 -9.18
N PRO A 75 21.33 -15.00 -9.21
CA PRO A 75 21.10 -13.70 -8.63
C PRO A 75 19.91 -13.11 -9.38
N ALA A 76 18.73 -13.16 -8.76
CA ALA A 76 17.60 -12.41 -9.27
C ALA A 76 18.08 -10.96 -9.37
N ASP A 77 18.04 -10.37 -10.56
CA ASP A 77 18.32 -8.96 -10.79
C ASP A 77 17.37 -8.17 -9.87
N ALA A 78 17.85 -7.87 -8.66
CA ALA A 78 17.04 -7.34 -7.60
C ALA A 78 16.74 -5.89 -7.94
N ASN A 79 15.61 -5.66 -8.60
CA ASN A 79 15.16 -4.33 -8.92
C ASN A 79 14.70 -3.65 -7.63
N MET A 80 15.55 -2.77 -7.09
CA MET A 80 15.30 -2.03 -5.86
C MET A 80 14.40 -0.80 -6.07
N ALA A 81 13.98 -0.51 -7.31
CA ALA A 81 13.20 0.66 -7.63
C ALA A 81 11.82 0.71 -6.93
N PRO A 82 11.01 -0.37 -6.85
CA PRO A 82 9.78 -0.36 -6.05
C PRO A 82 10.02 0.00 -4.58
N GLN A 83 11.09 -0.53 -3.98
CA GLN A 83 11.46 -0.29 -2.59
C GLN A 83 11.85 1.18 -2.39
N ILE A 84 12.62 1.77 -3.31
CA ILE A 84 13.00 3.19 -3.27
C ILE A 84 11.76 4.07 -3.43
N ILE A 85 10.85 3.76 -4.35
CA ILE A 85 9.61 4.51 -4.55
C ILE A 85 8.78 4.50 -3.26
N LEU A 86 8.59 3.34 -2.65
CA LEU A 86 7.84 3.19 -1.41
C LEU A 86 8.52 3.90 -0.23
N PHE A 87 9.85 3.84 -0.15
CA PHE A 87 10.62 4.56 0.86
C PHE A 87 10.43 6.08 0.73
N CYS A 88 10.56 6.63 -0.48
CA CYS A 88 10.31 8.05 -0.75
C CYS A 88 8.85 8.43 -0.43
N ALA A 89 7.88 7.56 -0.73
CA ALA A 89 6.49 7.77 -0.38
C ALA A 89 6.32 7.93 1.16
N GLN A 90 6.92 7.03 1.95
CA GLN A 90 6.84 7.11 3.41
C GLN A 90 7.49 8.38 3.97
N LEU A 91 8.61 8.83 3.39
CA LEU A 91 9.24 10.09 3.77
C LEU A 91 8.30 11.29 3.54
N ILE A 92 7.65 11.36 2.37
CA ILE A 92 6.70 12.41 2.03
C ILE A 92 5.50 12.38 2.98
N SER A 93 4.99 11.18 3.31
CA SER A 93 3.92 10.99 4.28
C SER A 93 4.30 11.51 5.67
N GLY A 94 5.54 11.26 6.11
CA GLY A 94 6.05 11.79 7.38
C GLY A 94 6.05 13.32 7.43
N VAL A 95 6.62 13.98 6.42
CA VAL A 95 6.65 15.45 6.33
C VAL A 95 5.23 16.03 6.26
N GLY A 96 4.38 15.46 5.41
CA GLY A 96 3.01 15.89 5.21
C GLY A 96 2.14 15.75 6.45
N GLY A 97 2.25 14.61 7.13
CA GLY A 97 1.57 14.33 8.38
C GLY A 97 1.94 15.35 9.45
N SER A 98 3.25 15.60 9.67
CA SER A 98 3.70 16.59 10.66
C SER A 98 3.14 17.98 10.38
N LEU A 99 3.21 18.45 9.13
CA LEU A 99 2.66 19.76 8.74
C LEU A 99 1.15 19.82 8.96
N TYR A 100 0.42 18.79 8.55
CA TYR A 100 -1.03 18.73 8.68
C TYR A 100 -1.48 18.72 10.15
N TYR A 101 -0.90 17.86 11.00
CA TYR A 101 -1.31 17.74 12.40
C TYR A 101 -0.92 18.95 13.23
N THR A 102 0.34 19.37 13.17
CA THR A 102 0.83 20.47 14.01
C THR A 102 0.16 21.79 13.63
N LEU A 103 0.06 22.10 12.33
CA LEU A 103 -0.52 23.36 11.87
C LEU A 103 -2.05 23.30 11.83
N GLY A 104 -2.64 22.14 11.56
CA GLY A 104 -4.10 21.96 11.51
C GLY A 104 -4.75 22.16 12.89
N VAL A 105 -4.22 21.51 13.93
CA VAL A 105 -4.78 21.63 15.29
C VAL A 105 -4.59 23.04 15.84
N SER A 106 -3.41 23.64 15.66
CA SER A 106 -3.16 25.02 16.10
C SER A 106 -4.01 26.04 15.34
N TYR A 107 -4.21 25.85 14.04
CA TYR A 107 -5.12 26.68 13.25
C TYR A 107 -6.56 26.58 13.75
N MET A 108 -7.00 25.38 14.10
CA MET A 108 -8.34 25.12 14.63
C MET A 108 -8.56 25.80 15.99
N ASP A 109 -7.59 25.72 16.91
CA ASP A 109 -7.64 26.38 18.21
C ASP A 109 -7.61 27.91 18.12
N ASP A 110 -6.90 28.46 17.14
CA ASP A 110 -6.78 29.91 16.93
C ASP A 110 -8.01 30.55 16.25
N ASN A 111 -8.76 29.79 15.45
CA ASN A 111 -9.86 30.33 14.62
C ASN A 111 -11.26 29.95 15.10
N ILE A 112 -11.38 29.17 16.19
CA ILE A 112 -12.67 28.75 16.75
C ILE A 112 -12.84 29.35 18.15
N LYS A 113 -14.09 29.64 18.53
CA LYS A 113 -14.41 30.05 19.90
C LYS A 113 -13.93 28.98 20.89
N LYS A 114 -13.26 29.39 21.98
CA LYS A 114 -12.67 28.46 22.96
C LYS A 114 -13.68 27.46 23.56
N SER A 115 -14.95 27.85 23.69
CA SER A 115 -16.03 26.95 24.16
C SER A 115 -16.41 25.83 23.17
N LYS A 116 -16.09 25.97 21.88
CA LYS A 116 -16.40 24.99 20.82
C LYS A 116 -15.18 24.22 20.33
N THR A 117 -13.99 24.70 20.65
CA THR A 117 -12.73 24.09 20.20
C THR A 117 -12.58 22.64 20.66
N PRO A 118 -12.82 22.28 21.94
CA PRO A 118 -12.67 20.89 22.38
C PRO A 118 -13.59 19.92 21.64
N ALA A 119 -14.84 20.32 21.38
CA ALA A 119 -15.80 19.49 20.66
C ALA A 119 -15.33 19.22 19.21
N LEU A 120 -14.81 20.25 18.53
CA LEU A 120 -14.39 20.13 17.14
C LEU A 120 -13.07 19.34 17.00
N VAL A 121 -12.11 19.56 17.92
CA VAL A 121 -10.89 18.74 18.02
C VAL A 121 -11.24 17.27 18.25
N SER A 122 -12.10 16.98 19.23
CA SER A 122 -12.54 15.60 19.53
C SER A 122 -13.19 14.94 18.33
N PHE A 123 -14.03 15.67 17.59
CA PHE A 123 -14.66 15.17 16.37
C PHE A 123 -13.62 14.88 15.27
N SER A 124 -12.61 15.72 15.08
CA SER A 124 -11.52 15.46 14.13
C SER A 124 -10.73 14.19 14.48
N TYR A 125 -10.43 13.97 15.75
CA TYR A 125 -9.75 12.74 16.20
C TYR A 125 -10.64 11.50 16.06
N PHE A 126 -11.95 11.63 16.28
CA PHE A 126 -12.90 10.56 16.05
C PHE A 126 -12.92 10.13 14.58
N LEU A 127 -13.05 11.08 13.64
CA LEU A 127 -12.97 10.78 12.20
C LEU A 127 -11.65 10.13 11.81
N ARG A 128 -10.54 10.56 12.42
CA ARG A 128 -9.23 9.95 12.21
C ARG A 128 -9.19 8.48 12.63
N MET A 129 -9.83 8.12 13.73
CA MET A 129 -9.92 6.72 14.17
C MET A 129 -10.87 5.88 13.32
N LEU A 130 -11.89 6.48 12.69
CA LEU A 130 -12.73 5.78 11.72
C LEU A 130 -11.97 5.46 10.42
N GLY A 131 -10.98 6.28 10.05
CA GLY A 131 -10.18 6.09 8.84
C GLY A 131 -9.63 4.66 8.68
N PRO A 132 -8.88 4.11 9.65
CA PRO A 132 -8.41 2.73 9.62
C PRO A 132 -9.52 1.69 9.49
N ALA A 133 -10.65 1.86 10.17
CA ALA A 133 -11.76 0.90 10.09
C ALA A 133 -12.35 0.82 8.67
N ILE A 134 -12.59 1.98 8.04
CA ILE A 134 -13.07 2.07 6.66
C ILE A 134 -12.00 1.54 5.69
N GLY A 135 -10.73 1.90 5.93
CA GLY A 135 -9.60 1.48 5.11
C GLY A 135 -9.41 -0.04 5.11
N TYR A 136 -9.46 -0.69 6.27
CA TYR A 136 -9.36 -2.15 6.36
C TYR A 136 -10.58 -2.85 5.76
N ALA A 137 -11.78 -2.31 5.93
CA ALA A 137 -12.98 -2.85 5.29
C ALA A 137 -12.86 -2.80 3.76
N LEU A 138 -12.41 -1.66 3.21
CA LEU A 138 -12.18 -1.51 1.77
C LEU A 138 -11.05 -2.42 1.28
N ALA A 139 -9.93 -2.48 2.00
CA ALA A 139 -8.82 -3.37 1.67
C ALA A 139 -9.25 -4.84 1.66
N SER A 140 -10.07 -5.27 2.64
CA SER A 140 -10.64 -6.61 2.69
C SER A 140 -11.55 -6.90 1.48
N PHE A 141 -12.33 -5.92 1.04
CA PHE A 141 -13.13 -6.05 -0.18
C PHE A 141 -12.24 -6.13 -1.42
N CYS A 142 -11.25 -5.25 -1.56
CA CYS A 142 -10.32 -5.23 -2.68
C CYS A 142 -9.49 -6.52 -2.79
N LEU A 143 -9.11 -7.14 -1.66
CA LEU A 143 -8.35 -8.39 -1.66
C LEU A 143 -9.15 -9.60 -2.20
N LYS A 144 -10.49 -9.50 -2.28
CA LYS A 144 -11.33 -10.49 -2.95
C LYS A 144 -11.31 -10.37 -4.47
N LEU A 145 -10.81 -9.25 -5.00
CA LEU A 145 -10.61 -9.06 -6.43
C LEU A 145 -9.21 -9.54 -6.78
N TYR A 146 -9.11 -10.29 -7.88
CA TYR A 146 -7.81 -10.71 -8.38
C TYR A 146 -7.00 -9.49 -8.84
N ILE A 147 -5.67 -9.56 -8.73
CA ILE A 147 -4.75 -8.44 -9.03
C ILE A 147 -4.98 -7.81 -10.42
N SER A 148 -5.44 -8.63 -11.37
CA SER A 148 -5.93 -8.18 -12.68
C SER A 148 -7.40 -8.58 -12.85
N PRO A 149 -8.36 -7.67 -12.56
CA PRO A 149 -9.80 -7.99 -12.58
C PRO A 149 -10.35 -8.38 -13.95
N SER A 150 -9.63 -8.07 -15.03
CA SER A 150 -10.01 -8.41 -16.40
C SER A 150 -9.61 -9.83 -16.81
N LEU A 151 -8.80 -10.53 -16.01
CA LEU A 151 -8.30 -11.87 -16.30
C LEU A 151 -9.00 -12.92 -15.44
N THR A 152 -9.03 -14.16 -15.92
CA THR A 152 -9.68 -15.28 -15.22
C THR A 152 -8.65 -16.09 -14.43
N PRO A 153 -8.61 -15.97 -13.09
CA PRO A 153 -7.66 -16.71 -12.27
C PRO A 153 -8.04 -18.20 -12.21
N THR A 154 -7.02 -19.05 -12.22
CA THR A 154 -7.17 -20.52 -12.05
C THR A 154 -7.11 -20.97 -10.59
N ILE A 155 -6.74 -20.06 -9.68
CA ILE A 155 -6.68 -20.28 -8.23
C ILE A 155 -7.85 -19.59 -7.53
N GLY A 156 -8.26 -20.12 -6.37
CA GLY A 156 -9.30 -19.54 -5.52
C GLY A 156 -8.73 -18.77 -4.33
N MET A 157 -9.59 -18.00 -3.64
CA MET A 157 -9.23 -17.18 -2.46
C MET A 157 -8.64 -17.94 -1.26
N GLY A 158 -8.67 -19.28 -1.27
CA GLY A 158 -8.05 -20.12 -0.23
C GLY A 158 -6.62 -20.56 -0.55
N ASP A 159 -6.13 -20.28 -1.77
CA ASP A 159 -4.74 -20.57 -2.17
C ASP A 159 -3.82 -19.50 -1.58
N PRO A 160 -2.70 -19.86 -0.91
CA PRO A 160 -1.75 -18.89 -0.35
C PRO A 160 -1.07 -17.98 -1.38
N ARG A 161 -1.24 -18.26 -2.68
CA ARG A 161 -0.72 -17.45 -3.80
C ARG A 161 -1.76 -16.45 -4.36
N TRP A 162 -2.97 -16.41 -3.81
CA TRP A 162 -4.01 -15.44 -4.17
C TRP A 162 -3.60 -14.00 -3.87
#